data_AF-S6B736-F1
#
_entry.id   AF-S6B736-F1
#
_cell.length_a   1.000
_cell.length_b   1.000
_cell.length_c   1.000
_cell.angle_alpha   90.00
_cell.angle_beta   90.00
_cell.angle_gamma   90.00
#
_symmetry.space_group_name_H-M   'P 1'
#
loop_
_entity.id
_entity.type
_entity.pdbx_description
1 polymer ?
#
loop_
_entity_poly.entity_id
_entity_poly.type
_entity_poly.pdbx_seq_one_letter_code
_entity_poly.pdbx_strand_id
1 'polypeptide(L)'
;MPLVLVLDFSASIALGGKTRKHINWNELKPLLPFGATGVILGVTLLIHMPREPLLIGLGIFVLIFGVRNLLNIHGEATISRWWAIPTGLTGGTVGALFGTGGPPYIIYLSHRLKDKAELRATFSGLFTLEGGLRVIAFLATGLLLQSGMLTAILAALPVMALGLYLGHRAHLGISSPQILKLIGVLLIGSSASLIWKALA
;
A
#
# COMPACT_ATOMS: atom_id res chain seq x y z
N MET A 1 -13.98 4.78 -3.70
CA MET A 1 -12.69 5.22 -3.15
C MET A 1 -12.69 5.31 -1.62
N PRO A 2 -13.67 5.95 -0.94
CA PRO A 2 -13.67 6.04 0.53
C PRO A 2 -13.79 4.67 1.24
N LEU A 3 -14.64 3.79 0.70
CA LEU A 3 -14.87 2.44 1.25
C LEU A 3 -13.60 1.58 1.24
N VAL A 4 -12.88 1.54 0.11
CA VAL A 4 -11.64 0.75 -0.06
C VAL A 4 -10.58 1.20 0.95
N LEU A 5 -10.48 2.51 1.20
CA LEU A 5 -9.52 3.08 2.14
C LEU A 5 -9.82 2.75 3.60
N VAL A 6 -11.10 2.74 3.99
CA VAL A 6 -11.50 2.34 5.35
C VAL A 6 -11.20 0.86 5.57
N LEU A 7 -11.39 0.03 4.55
CA LEU A 7 -11.07 -1.40 4.61
C LEU A 7 -9.56 -1.62 4.66
N ASP A 8 -8.77 -0.92 3.84
CA ASP A 8 -7.30 -1.01 3.86
C ASP A 8 -6.71 -0.55 5.21
N PHE A 9 -7.27 0.51 5.79
CA PHE A 9 -6.86 0.99 7.11
C PHE A 9 -7.24 0.00 8.21
N SER A 10 -8.46 -0.53 8.17
CA SER A 10 -8.94 -1.51 9.15
C SER A 10 -8.15 -2.81 9.08
N ALA A 11 -7.82 -3.26 7.87
CA ALA A 11 -6.91 -4.37 7.60
C ALA A 11 -5.49 -4.09 8.12
N SER A 12 -4.97 -2.88 7.89
CA SER A 12 -3.65 -2.46 8.38
C SER A 12 -3.60 -2.44 9.92
N ILE A 13 -4.66 -1.99 10.59
CA ILE A 13 -4.77 -2.04 12.05
C ILE A 13 -4.85 -3.49 12.54
N ALA A 14 -5.67 -4.33 11.91
CA ALA A 14 -5.83 -5.73 12.31
C ALA A 14 -4.51 -6.52 12.17
N LEU A 15 -3.74 -6.23 11.12
CA LEU A 15 -2.42 -6.82 10.87
C LEU A 15 -1.31 -6.18 11.75
N GLY A 16 -1.40 -4.89 12.05
CA GLY A 16 -0.42 -4.14 12.83
C GLY A 16 -0.59 -4.27 14.35
N GLY A 17 -1.80 -4.58 14.84
CA GLY A 17 -2.15 -4.61 16.26
C GLY A 17 -1.32 -5.59 17.10
N LYS A 18 -0.83 -6.69 16.51
CA LYS A 18 0.01 -7.69 17.21
C LYS A 18 1.51 -7.38 17.21
N THR A 19 1.99 -6.38 16.47
CA THR A 19 3.44 -6.19 16.23
C THR A 19 3.96 -4.79 16.63
N ARG A 20 3.13 -3.95 17.25
CA ARG A 20 3.44 -2.54 17.58
C ARG A 20 4.67 -2.33 18.46
N LYS A 21 5.08 -3.33 19.25
CA LYS A 21 6.22 -3.22 20.18
C LYS A 21 7.60 -3.11 19.50
N HIS A 22 7.71 -3.44 18.21
CA HIS A 22 8.98 -3.43 17.46
C HIS A 22 9.05 -2.32 16.40
N ILE A 23 8.19 -1.30 16.49
CA ILE A 23 8.21 -0.19 15.52
C ILE A 23 9.46 0.66 15.74
N ASN A 24 10.31 0.78 14.72
CA ASN A 24 11.45 1.68 14.73
C ASN A 24 11.02 3.09 14.30
N TRP A 25 10.73 3.94 15.29
CA TRP A 25 10.31 5.32 15.07
C TRP A 25 11.41 6.22 14.47
N ASN A 26 12.68 5.85 14.62
CA ASN A 26 13.78 6.60 14.03
C ASN A 26 13.80 6.47 12.51
N GLU A 27 13.40 5.31 11.99
CA GLU A 27 13.25 5.10 10.55
C GLU A 27 11.92 5.58 10.00
N LEU A 28 10.89 5.56 10.83
CA LEU A 28 9.55 5.93 10.43
C LEU A 28 9.36 7.45 10.26
N LYS A 29 9.83 8.24 11.24
CA LYS A 29 9.60 9.71 11.27
C LYS A 29 10.09 10.45 10.00
N PRO A 30 11.26 10.13 9.42
CA PRO A 30 11.71 10.77 8.18
C PRO A 30 10.83 10.46 6.98
N LEU A 31 10.22 9.26 6.93
CA LEU A 31 9.38 8.86 5.79
C LEU A 31 8.04 9.59 5.78
N LEU A 32 7.49 9.93 6.95
CA LEU A 32 6.17 10.55 7.07
C LEU A 32 5.99 11.89 6.33
N PRO A 33 6.87 12.92 6.50
CA PRO A 33 6.67 14.20 5.83
C PRO A 33 6.78 14.09 4.30
N PHE A 34 7.73 13.27 3.81
CA PHE A 34 7.90 13.04 2.37
C PHE A 34 6.81 12.15 1.80
N GLY A 35 6.35 11.16 2.57
CA GLY A 35 5.17 10.33 2.26
C GLY A 35 3.91 11.19 2.11
N ALA A 36 3.65 12.07 3.08
CA ALA A 36 2.54 13.02 3.02
C ALA A 36 2.63 13.95 1.81
N THR A 37 3.83 14.49 1.54
CA THR A 37 4.08 15.31 0.35
C THR A 37 3.85 14.51 -0.94
N GLY A 38 4.34 13.27 -0.99
CA GLY A 38 4.13 12.34 -2.10
C GLY A 38 2.65 12.06 -2.32
N VAL A 39 1.88 11.87 -1.25
CA VAL A 39 0.41 11.68 -1.33
C VAL A 39 -0.27 12.91 -1.93
N ILE A 40 0.09 14.12 -1.49
CA ILE A 40 -0.44 15.37 -2.07
C ILE A 40 -0.15 15.40 -3.57
N LEU A 41 1.11 15.16 -3.96
CA LEU A 41 1.51 15.10 -5.37
C LEU A 41 0.73 14.05 -6.16
N GLY A 42 0.55 12.86 -5.60
CA GLY A 42 -0.21 11.77 -6.24
C GLY A 42 -1.67 12.11 -6.44
N VAL A 43 -2.33 12.73 -5.45
CA VAL A 43 -3.71 13.21 -5.59
C VAL A 43 -3.80 14.33 -6.63
N THR A 44 -2.86 15.28 -6.63
CA THR A 44 -2.82 16.34 -7.65
C THR A 44 -2.66 15.76 -9.06
N LEU A 45 -1.75 14.80 -9.25
CA LEU A 45 -1.58 14.11 -10.54
C LEU A 45 -2.85 13.35 -10.94
N LEU A 46 -3.52 12.68 -10.00
CA LEU A 46 -4.76 11.96 -10.27
C LEU A 46 -5.88 12.88 -10.79
N ILE A 47 -5.95 14.11 -10.28
CA ILE A 47 -7.00 15.07 -10.62
C ILE A 47 -6.68 15.81 -11.93
N HIS A 48 -5.41 16.13 -12.19
CA HIS A 48 -5.03 17.00 -13.30
C HIS A 48 -4.51 16.23 -14.54
N MET A 49 -4.10 14.97 -14.40
CA MET A 49 -3.64 14.18 -15.55
C MET A 49 -4.73 13.24 -16.10
N PRO A 50 -4.76 13.05 -17.43
CA PRO A 50 -5.58 12.01 -18.03
C PRO A 50 -5.09 10.61 -17.61
N ARG A 51 -5.99 9.63 -17.72
CA ARG A 51 -5.77 8.26 -17.24
C ARG A 51 -4.58 7.55 -17.89
N GLU A 52 -4.33 7.82 -19.17
CA GLU A 52 -3.33 7.13 -19.99
C GLU A 52 -1.89 7.32 -19.47
N PRO A 53 -1.36 8.55 -19.27
CA PRO A 53 -0.05 8.77 -18.65
C PRO A 53 0.12 8.11 -17.29
N LEU A 54 -0.93 8.11 -16.46
CA LEU A 54 -0.88 7.49 -15.13
C LEU A 54 -0.67 5.98 -15.24
N LEU A 55 -1.40 5.32 -16.12
CA LEU A 55 -1.26 3.88 -16.36
C LEU A 55 0.11 3.52 -16.94
N ILE A 56 0.63 4.33 -17.87
CA ILE A 56 1.98 4.14 -18.42
C ILE A 56 3.03 4.28 -17.30
N GLY A 57 2.91 5.30 -16.45
CA GLY A 57 3.79 5.52 -15.31
C GLY A 57 3.76 4.34 -14.32
N LEU A 58 2.58 3.81 -14.02
CA LEU A 58 2.43 2.59 -13.21
C LEU A 58 3.11 1.39 -13.88
N GLY A 59 2.93 1.19 -15.18
CA GLY A 59 3.56 0.11 -15.93
C GLY A 59 5.08 0.15 -15.84
N ILE A 60 5.67 1.33 -16.07
CA ILE A 60 7.12 1.56 -15.92
C ILE A 60 7.57 1.28 -14.48
N PHE A 61 6.83 1.78 -13.49
CA PHE A 61 7.12 1.54 -12.09
C PHE A 61 7.14 0.04 -11.76
N VAL A 62 6.08 -0.69 -12.10
CA VAL A 62 6.00 -2.13 -11.86
C VAL A 62 7.11 -2.87 -12.59
N LEU A 63 7.44 -2.48 -13.83
CA LEU A 63 8.51 -3.08 -14.61
C LEU A 63 9.88 -2.91 -13.92
N ILE A 64 10.22 -1.71 -13.46
CA ILE A 64 11.49 -1.43 -12.77
C ILE A 64 11.62 -2.32 -11.53
N PHE A 65 10.58 -2.37 -10.69
CA PHE A 65 10.61 -3.15 -9.46
C PHE A 65 10.57 -4.66 -9.73
N GLY A 66 9.85 -5.09 -10.76
CA GLY A 66 9.80 -6.48 -11.21
C GLY A 66 11.15 -6.98 -11.73
N VAL A 67 11.81 -6.20 -12.60
CA VAL A 67 13.17 -6.50 -13.09
C VAL A 67 14.16 -6.54 -11.93
N ARG A 68 14.11 -5.56 -11.02
CA ARG A 68 14.97 -5.53 -9.84
C ARG A 68 14.79 -6.77 -8.96
N ASN A 69 13.54 -7.23 -8.78
CA ASN A 69 13.23 -8.44 -8.02
C ASN A 69 13.74 -9.70 -8.74
N LEU A 70 13.54 -9.80 -10.07
CA LEU A 70 13.98 -10.94 -10.87
C LEU A 70 15.51 -11.09 -10.89
N LEU A 71 16.21 -9.96 -10.99
CA LEU A 71 17.67 -9.90 -10.92
C LEU A 71 18.21 -10.09 -9.49
N ASN A 72 17.33 -10.32 -8.51
CA ASN A 72 17.66 -10.48 -7.10
C ASN A 72 18.57 -9.37 -6.56
N ILE A 73 18.40 -8.13 -7.04
CA ILE A 73 19.23 -6.98 -6.66
C ILE A 73 18.85 -6.57 -5.23
N HIS A 74 19.62 -7.09 -4.28
CA HIS A 74 19.53 -6.77 -2.86
C HIS A 74 20.88 -6.27 -2.39
N GLY A 75 20.90 -5.14 -1.68
CA GLY A 75 22.09 -4.61 -1.05
C GLY A 75 22.11 -4.97 0.43
N GLU A 76 23.26 -5.38 0.93
CA GLU A 76 23.45 -5.56 2.37
C GLU A 76 23.94 -4.27 3.05
N ALA A 77 24.43 -3.30 2.28
CA ALA A 77 24.92 -2.04 2.80
C ALA A 77 23.79 -1.21 3.44
N THR A 78 24.07 -0.64 4.60
CA THR A 78 23.19 0.33 5.24
C THR A 78 23.16 1.61 4.42
N ILE A 79 21.99 1.94 3.86
CA ILE A 79 21.81 3.17 3.09
C ILE A 79 21.60 4.37 4.01
N SER A 80 21.99 5.55 3.51
CA SER A 80 21.83 6.81 4.22
C SER A 80 20.35 7.16 4.47
N ARG A 81 20.07 7.86 5.57
CA ARG A 81 18.74 8.38 5.93
C ARG A 81 18.16 9.33 4.89
N TRP A 82 19.01 9.96 4.07
CA TRP A 82 18.60 10.80 2.95
C TRP A 82 17.76 10.05 1.91
N TRP A 83 17.88 8.73 1.81
CA TRP A 83 17.02 7.92 0.96
C TRP A 83 15.54 7.90 1.41
N ALA A 84 15.23 8.35 2.62
CA ALA A 84 13.84 8.53 3.05
C ALA A 84 13.09 9.57 2.20
N ILE A 85 13.80 10.53 1.59
CA ILE A 85 13.19 11.56 0.73
C ILE A 85 12.60 10.95 -0.54
N PRO A 86 13.41 10.36 -1.46
CA PRO A 86 12.88 9.77 -2.68
C PRO A 86 11.95 8.60 -2.37
N THR A 87 12.22 7.81 -1.32
CA THR A 87 11.34 6.72 -0.91
C THR A 87 9.97 7.22 -0.45
N GLY A 88 9.92 8.24 0.41
CA GLY A 88 8.67 8.81 0.89
C GLY A 88 7.87 9.45 -0.25
N LEU A 89 8.51 10.25 -1.10
CA LEU A 89 7.84 10.88 -2.23
C LEU A 89 7.28 9.83 -3.20
N THR A 90 8.09 8.88 -3.65
CA THR A 90 7.65 7.85 -4.61
C THR A 90 6.61 6.90 -4.00
N GLY A 91 6.84 6.43 -2.76
CA GLY A 91 5.92 5.57 -2.04
C GLY A 91 4.57 6.25 -1.80
N GLY A 92 4.58 7.51 -1.35
CA GLY A 92 3.37 8.30 -1.15
C GLY A 92 2.62 8.60 -2.45
N THR A 93 3.32 9.01 -3.51
CA THR A 93 2.70 9.32 -4.81
C THR A 93 2.07 8.08 -5.44
N VAL A 94 2.82 6.98 -5.55
CA VAL A 94 2.32 5.72 -6.12
C VAL A 94 1.23 5.12 -5.22
N GLY A 95 1.39 5.24 -3.90
CA GLY A 95 0.39 4.82 -2.92
C GLY A 95 -0.92 5.60 -3.03
N ALA A 96 -0.88 6.89 -3.32
CA ALA A 96 -2.08 7.71 -3.54
C ALA A 96 -2.73 7.45 -4.91
N LEU A 97 -1.93 7.29 -5.96
CA LEU A 97 -2.42 7.06 -7.33
C LEU A 97 -3.03 5.66 -7.51
N PHE A 98 -2.39 4.64 -6.95
CA PHE A 98 -2.68 3.24 -7.29
C PHE A 98 -2.88 2.33 -6.09
N GLY A 99 -2.69 2.82 -4.86
CA GLY A 99 -2.75 1.99 -3.65
C GLY A 99 -1.51 1.12 -3.42
N THR A 100 -0.45 1.25 -4.22
CA THR A 100 0.72 0.34 -4.21
C THR A 100 2.03 1.03 -3.76
N GLY A 101 2.00 1.81 -2.67
CA GLY A 101 3.18 2.55 -2.18
C GLY A 101 4.27 1.68 -1.54
N GLY A 102 4.03 0.38 -1.36
CA GLY A 102 4.89 -0.54 -0.60
C GLY A 102 6.31 -0.77 -1.13
N PRO A 103 6.55 -0.93 -2.45
CA PRO A 103 7.88 -1.34 -2.94
C PRO A 103 9.02 -0.36 -2.60
N PRO A 104 8.90 0.97 -2.74
CA PRO A 104 9.93 1.90 -2.29
C PRO A 104 10.20 1.79 -0.78
N TYR A 105 9.14 1.73 0.04
CA TYR A 105 9.24 1.66 1.50
C TYR A 105 9.95 0.40 1.98
N ILE A 106 9.61 -0.77 1.41
CA ILE A 106 10.22 -2.04 1.84
C ILE A 106 11.70 -2.11 1.43
N ILE A 107 12.06 -1.57 0.26
CA ILE A 107 13.47 -1.48 -0.16
C ILE A 107 14.26 -0.65 0.84
N TYR A 108 13.80 0.57 1.14
CA TYR A 108 14.51 1.45 2.07
C TYR A 108 14.66 0.82 3.45
N LEU A 109 13.55 0.32 4.02
CA LEU A 109 13.56 -0.24 5.37
C LEU A 109 14.38 -1.54 5.43
N SER A 110 14.39 -2.38 4.40
CA SER A 110 15.20 -3.62 4.39
C SER A 110 16.71 -3.38 4.39
N HIS A 111 17.18 -2.23 3.90
CA HIS A 111 18.60 -1.87 3.99
C HIS A 111 18.97 -1.34 5.38
N ARG A 112 18.01 -0.83 6.16
CA ARG A 112 18.25 -0.19 7.46
C ARG A 112 17.89 -1.05 8.66
N LEU A 113 16.89 -1.93 8.51
CA LEU A 113 16.40 -2.84 9.54
C LEU A 113 16.76 -4.26 9.15
N LYS A 114 17.71 -4.85 9.88
CA LYS A 114 18.17 -6.23 9.68
C LYS A 114 17.25 -7.24 10.36
N ASP A 115 16.64 -6.85 11.47
CA ASP A 115 15.64 -7.66 12.16
C ASP A 115 14.33 -7.69 11.34
N LYS A 116 13.89 -8.89 10.97
CA LYS A 116 12.68 -9.09 10.16
C LYS A 116 11.40 -8.71 10.90
N ALA A 117 11.35 -8.88 12.23
CA ALA A 117 10.22 -8.49 13.05
C ALA A 117 10.15 -6.96 13.17
N GLU A 118 11.30 -6.29 13.34
CA GLU A 118 11.41 -4.82 13.37
C GLU A 118 11.04 -4.20 12.00
N LEU A 119 11.53 -4.79 10.91
CA LEU A 119 11.19 -4.40 9.54
C LEU A 119 9.68 -4.48 9.30
N ARG A 120 9.08 -5.64 9.61
CA ARG A 120 7.64 -5.86 9.43
C ARG A 120 6.80 -4.94 10.31
N ALA A 121 7.21 -4.74 11.57
CA ALA A 121 6.53 -3.84 12.50
C ALA A 121 6.59 -2.39 12.02
N THR A 122 7.77 -1.91 11.62
CA THR A 122 7.97 -0.53 11.12
C THR A 122 7.19 -0.29 9.84
N PHE A 123 7.24 -1.22 8.88
CA PHE A 123 6.50 -1.15 7.63
C PHE A 123 4.98 -1.14 7.89
N SER A 124 4.47 -2.02 8.76
CA SER A 124 3.06 -2.02 9.14
C SER A 124 2.65 -0.73 9.89
N GLY A 125 3.53 -0.20 10.72
CA GLY A 125 3.36 1.08 11.41
C GLY A 125 3.21 2.25 10.43
N LEU A 126 4.01 2.27 9.35
CA LEU A 126 3.91 3.25 8.28
C LEU A 126 2.54 3.26 7.63
N PHE A 127 2.07 2.11 7.17
CA PHE A 127 0.74 1.98 6.56
C PHE A 127 -0.39 2.33 7.53
N THR A 128 -0.22 2.01 8.82
CA THR A 128 -1.19 2.38 9.85
C THR A 128 -1.23 3.90 10.04
N LEU A 129 -0.09 4.58 10.11
CA LEU A 129 -0.06 6.04 10.25
C LEU A 129 -0.60 6.75 9.00
N GLU A 130 -0.20 6.32 7.80
CA GLU A 130 -0.70 6.89 6.55
C GLU A 130 -2.22 6.67 6.39
N GLY A 131 -2.71 5.47 6.69
CA GLY A 131 -4.14 5.18 6.67
C GLY A 131 -4.91 6.01 7.70
N GLY A 132 -4.34 6.21 8.90
CA GLY A 132 -4.95 7.02 9.95
C GLY A 132 -5.06 8.50 9.57
N LEU A 133 -3.99 9.07 9.01
CA LEU A 133 -3.98 10.42 8.44
C LEU A 133 -5.07 10.58 7.37
N ARG A 134 -5.23 9.58 6.50
CA ARG A 134 -6.23 9.60 5.43
C ARG A 134 -7.66 9.51 5.95
N VAL A 135 -7.91 8.71 7.00
CA VAL A 135 -9.21 8.67 7.69
C VAL A 135 -9.53 10.01 8.33
N ILE A 136 -8.58 10.63 9.03
CA ILE A 136 -8.76 11.95 9.64
C ILE A 136 -9.08 13.01 8.56
N ALA A 137 -8.36 13.01 7.45
CA ALA A 137 -8.61 13.92 6.33
C ALA A 137 -10.02 13.74 5.72
N PHE A 138 -10.52 12.51 5.63
CA PHE A 138 -11.86 12.23 5.12
C PHE A 138 -12.98 12.54 6.11
N LEU A 139 -12.72 12.42 7.41
CA LEU A 139 -13.63 12.93 8.44
C LEU A 139 -13.71 14.45 8.38
N ALA A 140 -12.56 15.14 8.29
CA ALA A 140 -12.48 16.59 8.25
C ALA A 140 -13.17 17.21 7.01
N THR A 141 -13.18 16.48 5.88
CA THR A 141 -13.87 16.90 4.64
C THR A 141 -15.35 16.48 4.59
N GLY A 142 -15.85 15.80 5.62
CA GLY A 142 -17.24 15.32 5.68
C GLY A 142 -17.56 14.17 4.71
N LEU A 143 -16.58 13.68 3.95
CA LEU A 143 -16.74 12.57 3.00
C LEU A 143 -17.17 11.27 3.70
N LEU A 144 -16.71 11.04 4.93
CA LEU A 144 -17.13 9.90 5.76
C LEU A 144 -18.48 10.11 6.46
N LEU A 145 -18.99 11.34 6.49
CA LEU A 145 -20.27 11.71 7.10
C LEU A 145 -21.44 11.70 6.10
N GLN A 146 -21.18 11.31 4.84
CA GLN A 146 -22.22 11.17 3.82
C GLN A 146 -23.22 10.08 4.20
N SER A 147 -24.50 10.35 3.91
CA SER A 147 -25.62 9.42 4.12
C SER A 147 -25.34 8.07 3.46
N GLY A 148 -25.42 6.98 4.22
CA GLY A 148 -25.19 5.62 3.70
C GLY A 148 -23.72 5.15 3.70
N MET A 149 -22.75 6.00 4.04
CA MET A 149 -21.34 5.58 4.14
C MET A 149 -21.12 4.64 5.33
N LEU A 150 -21.77 4.92 6.47
CA LEU A 150 -21.66 4.09 7.68
C LEU A 150 -22.20 2.67 7.47
N THR A 151 -23.34 2.53 6.80
CA THR A 151 -23.93 1.23 6.47
C THR A 151 -23.06 0.47 5.47
N ALA A 152 -22.48 1.15 4.48
CA ALA A 152 -21.54 0.54 3.54
C ALA A 152 -20.27 0.02 4.25
N ILE A 153 -19.71 0.80 5.19
CA ILE A 153 -18.55 0.38 6.01
C ILE A 153 -18.91 -0.85 6.84
N LEU A 154 -20.04 -0.82 7.56
CA LEU A 154 -20.48 -1.92 8.42
C LEU A 154 -20.74 -3.20 7.62
N ALA A 155 -21.31 -3.09 6.42
CA ALA A 155 -21.54 -4.23 5.52
C ALA A 155 -20.22 -4.81 4.97
N ALA A 156 -19.18 -3.99 4.80
CA ALA A 156 -17.91 -4.41 4.23
C ALA A 156 -16.92 -4.98 5.25
N LEU A 157 -17.06 -4.64 6.55
CA LEU A 157 -16.26 -5.20 7.64
C LEU A 157 -16.22 -6.74 7.71
N PRO A 158 -17.36 -7.47 7.65
CA PRO A 158 -17.33 -8.94 7.69
C PRO A 158 -16.63 -9.54 6.47
N VAL A 159 -16.80 -8.94 5.29
CA VAL A 159 -16.12 -9.38 4.06
C VAL A 159 -14.61 -9.20 4.18
N MET A 160 -14.16 -8.06 4.71
CA MET A 160 -12.74 -7.80 4.99
C MET A 160 -12.18 -8.78 6.03
N ALA A 161 -12.90 -9.03 7.13
CA ALA A 161 -12.47 -9.98 8.16
C ALA A 161 -12.31 -11.40 7.60
N LEU A 162 -13.26 -11.84 6.75
CA LEU A 162 -13.17 -13.11 6.02
C LEU A 162 -11.97 -13.13 5.06
N GLY A 163 -11.77 -12.05 4.30
CA GLY A 163 -10.63 -11.93 3.37
C GLY A 163 -9.28 -11.99 4.09
N LEU A 164 -9.15 -11.32 5.25
CA LEU A 164 -7.94 -11.37 6.08
C LEU A 164 -7.72 -12.73 6.71
N TYR A 165 -8.78 -13.39 7.18
CA TYR A 165 -8.70 -14.73 7.75
C TYR A 165 -8.26 -15.77 6.70
N LEU A 166 -8.92 -15.76 5.53
CA LEU A 166 -8.59 -16.63 4.41
C LEU A 166 -7.19 -16.32 3.86
N GLY A 167 -6.84 -15.05 3.72
CA GLY A 167 -5.52 -14.61 3.28
C GLY A 167 -4.41 -15.02 4.25
N HIS A 168 -4.63 -14.90 5.56
CA HIS A 168 -3.68 -15.35 6.58
C HIS A 168 -3.48 -16.87 6.53
N ARG A 169 -4.56 -17.66 6.38
CA ARG A 169 -4.46 -19.12 6.23
C ARG A 169 -3.79 -19.54 4.91
N ALA A 170 -4.12 -18.87 3.82
CA ALA A 170 -3.51 -19.09 2.51
C ALA A 170 -2.01 -18.77 2.54
N HIS A 171 -1.60 -17.66 3.15
CA HIS A 171 -0.19 -17.28 3.24
C HIS A 171 0.65 -18.26 4.09
N LEU A 172 0.04 -18.93 5.07
CA LEU A 172 0.71 -19.96 5.88
C LEU A 172 0.85 -21.32 5.18
N GLY A 173 0.10 -21.57 4.09
CA GLY A 173 0.04 -22.88 3.40
C GLY A 173 0.52 -22.90 1.96
N ILE A 174 0.95 -21.76 1.40
CA ILE A 174 1.21 -21.60 -0.05
C ILE A 174 2.69 -21.27 -0.29
N SER A 175 3.32 -22.06 -1.16
CA SER A 175 4.71 -21.83 -1.64
C SER A 175 4.78 -20.60 -2.57
N SER A 176 5.91 -19.90 -2.61
CA SER A 176 6.11 -18.69 -3.46
C SER A 176 5.61 -18.81 -4.92
N PRO A 177 5.78 -19.95 -5.63
CA PRO A 177 5.26 -20.12 -6.99
C PRO A 177 3.72 -20.10 -7.09
N GLN A 178 3.03 -20.61 -6.07
CA GLN A 178 1.57 -20.67 -6.04
C GLN A 178 0.97 -19.29 -5.73
N ILE A 179 1.65 -18.44 -4.94
CA ILE A 179 1.26 -17.04 -4.72
C ILE A 179 1.30 -16.27 -6.05
N LEU A 180 2.39 -16.42 -6.83
CA LEU A 180 2.52 -15.78 -8.14
C LEU A 180 1.42 -16.22 -9.12
N LYS A 181 1.07 -17.50 -9.10
CA LYS A 181 -0.01 -18.05 -9.94
C LYS A 181 -1.39 -17.48 -9.55
N LEU A 182 -1.66 -17.35 -8.25
CA LEU A 182 -2.89 -16.74 -7.75
C LEU A 182 -2.99 -15.25 -8.11
N ILE A 183 -1.89 -14.50 -7.97
CA ILE A 183 -1.82 -13.09 -8.40
C ILE A 183 -2.11 -12.99 -9.91
N GLY A 184 -1.53 -13.87 -10.72
CA GLY A 184 -1.78 -13.92 -12.17
C GLY A 184 -3.25 -14.15 -12.52
N VAL A 185 -3.92 -15.09 -11.87
CA VAL A 185 -5.36 -15.37 -12.08
C VAL A 185 -6.22 -14.17 -11.69
N LEU A 186 -5.93 -13.54 -10.54
CA LEU A 186 -6.65 -12.36 -10.09
C LEU A 186 -6.46 -11.15 -11.02
N LEU A 187 -5.26 -10.95 -11.56
CA LEU A 187 -4.97 -9.91 -12.55
C LEU A 187 -5.75 -10.13 -13.85
N ILE A 188 -5.77 -11.37 -14.36
CA ILE A 188 -6.51 -11.72 -15.58
C ILE A 188 -8.01 -11.50 -15.37
N GLY A 189 -8.57 -11.99 -14.26
CA GLY A 189 -9.99 -11.80 -13.94
C GLY A 189 -10.37 -10.33 -13.76
N SER A 190 -9.53 -9.55 -13.07
CA SER A 190 -9.74 -8.10 -12.90
C SER A 190 -9.67 -7.34 -14.22
N SER A 191 -8.73 -7.72 -15.10
CA SER A 191 -8.59 -7.13 -16.44
C SER A 191 -9.80 -7.43 -17.33
N ALA A 192 -10.27 -8.68 -17.33
CA ALA A 192 -11.47 -9.08 -18.08
C ALA A 192 -12.72 -8.32 -17.59
N SER A 193 -12.88 -8.16 -16.28
CA SER A 193 -13.97 -7.37 -15.69
C SER A 193 -13.92 -5.89 -16.09
N LEU A 194 -12.72 -5.32 -16.15
CA LEU A 194 -12.53 -3.92 -16.56
C LEU A 194 -12.88 -3.70 -18.04
N ILE A 195 -12.47 -4.62 -18.91
CA ILE A 195 -12.77 -4.59 -20.35
C ILE A 195 -14.27 -4.73 -20.56
N TRP A 196 -14.91 -5.67 -19.86
CA TRP A 196 -16.37 -5.85 -19.93
C TRP A 196 -17.12 -4.57 -19.56
N LYS A 197 -16.74 -3.92 -18.45
CA LYS A 197 -17.33 -2.63 -18.02
C LYS A 197 -17.05 -1.45 -18.96
N ALA A 198 -16.03 -1.54 -19.82
CA ALA A 198 -15.73 -0.52 -20.81
C ALA A 198 -16.54 -0.70 -22.10
N LEU A 199 -17.05 -1.91 -22.34
CA LEU A 199 -17.80 -2.29 -23.54
C LEU A 199 -19.32 -2.34 -23.34
N ALA A 200 -19.78 -2.43 -22.08
CA ALA A 200 -21.20 -2.46 -21.68
C ALA A 200 -21.62 -1.13 -21.04
#